data_AF-A0A9X7NSE9-F1
#
_entry.id   AF-A0A9X7NSE9-F1
#
_cell.length_a   1.000
_cell.length_b   1.000
_cell.length_c   1.000
_cell.angle_alpha   90.00
_cell.angle_beta   90.00
_cell.angle_gamma   90.00
#
_symmetry.space_group_name_H-M   'P 1'
#
loop_
_entity.id
_entity.type
_entity.pdbx_description
1 polymer ?
#
loop_
_entity_poly.entity_id
_entity_poly.type
_entity_poly.pdbx_seq_one_letter_code
_entity_poly.pdbx_strand_id
1 'polypeptide(L)'
;MKIALIKGDGIGVDVAEAAIAVLETALKHTGEPAPRYDEIQAGAGYFKETGLDIEDGGEERAGLADAIFLGAIGLPSIRHANGTEISPHLRLRDRFGLYAGVRPVKAYPNAPQRLADPRAAGIDLVILRESTEGLFYSAAAHKRSLVVNDDEVQDVLRITRKTTTKLHRFAFNLARKRRERGHPGRLTCVDKANVFTSLAFFRQIFDEVKSEFADVPVGYNYVDAQALDLVRKPWEFDVLVMENMFGDILSDLAGGLVGGMGMAACGEIGDTTGLFQPAHGSAPDIMGEDKANPLAAILSAALMLDYLAEKLDKPSLADAADLINGAVDTGFQENVLRPMEFGGDMGTRAVTNQLLTLIGSSTAIRRTASA
;
A
#
# COMPACT_ATOMS: atom_id res chain seq x y z
N MET A 1 8.73 16.57 -11.05
CA MET A 1 8.93 15.79 -9.80
C MET A 1 10.05 14.81 -10.01
N LYS A 2 10.75 14.41 -8.94
CA LYS A 2 11.78 13.37 -8.93
C LYS A 2 11.25 12.14 -8.19
N ILE A 3 11.35 10.96 -8.80
CA ILE A 3 10.93 9.69 -8.21
C ILE A 3 12.15 8.78 -8.07
N ALA A 4 12.40 8.28 -6.87
CA ALA A 4 13.36 7.21 -6.66
C ALA A 4 12.69 5.88 -7.05
N LEU A 5 13.25 5.20 -8.06
CA LEU A 5 12.64 4.01 -8.64
C LEU A 5 13.46 2.76 -8.26
N ILE A 6 12.85 1.88 -7.47
CA ILE A 6 13.42 0.60 -7.04
C ILE A 6 12.59 -0.53 -7.65
N LYS A 7 12.97 -1.02 -8.83
CA LYS A 7 12.21 -2.13 -9.47
C LYS A 7 12.25 -3.42 -8.64
N GLY A 8 13.40 -3.69 -8.05
CA GLY A 8 13.63 -4.83 -7.16
C GLY A 8 13.70 -6.16 -7.90
N ASP A 9 13.02 -7.18 -7.38
CA ASP A 9 13.14 -8.58 -7.79
C ASP A 9 11.84 -9.14 -8.40
N GLY A 10 11.98 -10.24 -9.15
CA GLY A 10 10.84 -11.02 -9.62
C GLY A 10 9.93 -10.23 -10.58
N ILE A 11 8.61 -10.38 -10.41
CA ILE A 11 7.62 -9.59 -11.15
C ILE A 11 7.67 -8.10 -10.84
N GLY A 12 8.41 -7.69 -9.79
CA GLY A 12 8.58 -6.30 -9.40
C GLY A 12 9.05 -5.40 -10.56
N VAL A 13 9.92 -5.94 -11.42
CA VAL A 13 10.38 -5.28 -12.65
C VAL A 13 9.21 -5.03 -13.61
N ASP A 14 8.49 -6.08 -13.98
CA ASP A 14 7.41 -6.04 -14.97
C ASP A 14 6.27 -5.11 -14.51
N VAL A 15 5.86 -5.20 -13.24
CA VAL A 15 4.74 -4.40 -12.72
C VAL A 15 5.13 -2.95 -12.46
N ALA A 16 6.39 -2.67 -12.12
CA ALA A 16 6.88 -1.30 -12.00
C ALA A 16 6.89 -0.59 -13.35
N GLU A 17 7.34 -1.26 -14.41
CA GLU A 17 7.32 -0.71 -15.77
C GLU A 17 5.89 -0.44 -16.25
N ALA A 18 4.96 -1.36 -15.98
CA ALA A 18 3.53 -1.16 -16.23
C ALA A 18 2.97 0.06 -15.49
N ALA A 19 3.28 0.19 -14.20
CA ALA A 19 2.85 1.31 -13.37
C ALA A 19 3.37 2.66 -13.90
N ILE A 20 4.65 2.72 -14.27
CA ILE A 20 5.27 3.93 -14.83
C ILE A 20 4.63 4.32 -16.17
N ALA A 21 4.39 3.36 -17.07
CA ALA A 21 3.75 3.65 -18.36
C ALA A 21 2.34 4.26 -18.21
N VAL A 22 1.54 3.70 -17.28
CA VAL A 22 0.19 4.20 -16.98
C VAL A 22 0.25 5.58 -16.31
N LEU A 23 1.14 5.75 -15.33
CA LEU A 23 1.36 7.02 -14.64
C LEU A 23 1.74 8.15 -15.60
N GLU A 24 2.70 7.92 -16.49
CA GLU A 24 3.13 8.94 -17.46
C GLU A 24 2.04 9.31 -18.44
N THR A 25 1.23 8.34 -18.83
CA THR A 25 0.08 8.57 -19.71
C THR A 25 -0.96 9.43 -19.02
N ALA A 26 -1.25 9.19 -17.74
CA ALA A 26 -2.16 10.03 -16.95
C ALA A 26 -1.61 11.45 -16.77
N LEU A 27 -0.32 11.61 -16.42
CA LEU A 27 0.33 12.92 -16.29
C LEU A 27 0.29 13.73 -17.59
N LYS A 28 0.54 13.07 -18.74
CA LYS A 28 0.44 13.72 -20.05
C LYS A 28 -0.97 14.26 -20.31
N HIS A 29 -2.01 13.54 -19.90
CA HIS A 29 -3.40 13.98 -20.06
C HIS A 29 -3.76 15.17 -19.15
N THR A 30 -3.11 15.31 -17.99
CA THR A 30 -3.31 16.46 -17.10
C THR A 30 -2.33 17.61 -17.37
N GLY A 31 -1.48 17.49 -18.39
CA GLY A 31 -0.51 18.51 -18.77
C GLY A 31 0.72 18.58 -17.87
N GLU A 32 0.93 17.60 -17.00
CA GLU A 32 2.13 17.50 -16.17
C GLU A 32 3.28 16.84 -16.96
N PRO A 33 4.54 17.29 -16.75
CA PRO A 33 5.69 16.66 -17.36
C PRO A 33 5.95 15.27 -16.76
N ALA A 34 6.58 14.40 -17.55
CA ALA A 34 7.07 13.13 -17.05
C ALA A 34 8.03 13.34 -15.85
N PRO A 35 7.98 12.46 -14.83
CA PRO A 35 8.92 12.49 -13.71
C PRO A 35 10.36 12.29 -14.17
N ARG A 36 11.30 12.77 -13.36
CA ARG A 36 12.70 12.34 -13.46
C ARG A 36 12.89 11.14 -12.55
N TYR A 37 13.27 9.99 -13.12
CA TYR A 37 13.56 8.80 -12.33
C TYR A 37 15.01 8.77 -11.89
N ASP A 38 15.19 8.41 -10.63
CA ASP A 38 16.48 8.08 -10.03
C ASP A 38 16.45 6.58 -9.73
N GLU A 39 16.91 5.78 -10.70
CA GLU A 39 16.90 4.32 -10.57
C GLU A 39 17.94 3.87 -9.52
N ILE A 40 17.50 3.01 -8.62
CA ILE A 40 18.29 2.49 -7.51
C ILE A 40 18.21 0.96 -7.52
N GLN A 41 19.36 0.30 -7.62
CA GLN A 41 19.44 -1.15 -7.53
C GLN A 41 19.30 -1.59 -6.07
N ALA A 42 18.34 -2.47 -5.79
CA ALA A 42 18.12 -3.04 -4.47
C ALA A 42 17.41 -4.38 -4.58
N GLY A 43 17.54 -5.19 -3.54
CA GLY A 43 16.85 -6.48 -3.43
C GLY A 43 17.78 -7.67 -3.48
N ALA A 44 17.17 -8.85 -3.56
CA ALA A 44 17.83 -10.13 -3.46
C ALA A 44 18.76 -10.43 -4.65
N GLY A 45 18.37 -10.05 -5.87
CA GLY A 45 19.20 -10.16 -7.07
C GLY A 45 20.49 -9.35 -6.92
N TYR A 46 20.37 -8.08 -6.53
CA TYR A 46 21.51 -7.20 -6.28
C TYR A 46 22.41 -7.73 -5.14
N PHE A 47 21.81 -8.24 -4.07
CA PHE A 47 22.54 -8.88 -2.98
C PHE A 47 23.35 -10.10 -3.41
N LYS A 48 22.80 -10.95 -4.28
CA LYS A 48 23.51 -12.11 -4.80
C LYS A 48 24.73 -11.72 -5.64
N GLU A 49 24.65 -10.61 -6.37
CA GLU A 49 25.73 -10.15 -7.25
C GLU A 49 26.83 -9.40 -6.51
N THR A 50 26.48 -8.61 -5.50
CA THR A 50 27.39 -7.63 -4.87
C THR A 50 27.66 -7.88 -3.39
N GLY A 51 26.81 -8.65 -2.71
CA GLY A 51 26.79 -8.78 -1.25
C GLY A 51 26.10 -7.63 -0.51
N LEU A 52 25.59 -6.61 -1.23
CA LEU A 52 24.86 -5.47 -0.67
C LEU A 52 23.37 -5.58 -0.99
N ASP A 53 22.48 -5.23 -0.05
CA ASP A 53 21.03 -5.32 -0.27
C ASP A 53 20.43 -4.11 -1.00
N ILE A 54 21.18 -3.02 -1.09
CA ILE A 54 20.90 -1.80 -1.86
C ILE A 54 22.22 -1.19 -2.30
N GLU A 55 22.25 -0.55 -3.48
CA GLU A 55 23.46 0.09 -3.99
C GLU A 55 23.98 1.21 -3.08
N ASP A 56 25.29 1.44 -3.15
CA ASP A 56 25.96 2.49 -2.36
C ASP A 56 25.32 3.87 -2.62
N GLY A 57 24.93 4.54 -1.53
CA GLY A 57 24.23 5.82 -1.57
C GLY A 57 22.77 5.75 -2.04
N GLY A 58 22.23 4.56 -2.32
CA GLY A 58 20.86 4.36 -2.79
C GLY A 58 19.81 4.88 -1.81
N GLU A 59 19.96 4.59 -0.52
CA GLU A 59 19.03 5.11 0.49
C GLU A 59 19.04 6.64 0.59
N GLU A 60 20.22 7.25 0.49
CA GLU A 60 20.35 8.72 0.55
C GLU A 60 19.68 9.38 -0.65
N ARG A 61 19.91 8.83 -1.85
CA ARG A 61 19.25 9.25 -3.08
C ARG A 61 17.74 9.07 -3.01
N ALA A 62 17.26 7.97 -2.43
CA ALA A 62 15.84 7.73 -2.21
C ALA A 62 15.21 8.81 -1.31
N GLY A 63 15.89 9.21 -0.24
CA GLY A 63 15.44 10.28 0.66
C GLY A 63 15.44 11.68 0.06
N LEU A 64 16.16 11.92 -1.04
CA LEU A 64 16.20 13.20 -1.76
C LEU A 64 15.12 13.32 -2.84
N ALA A 65 14.39 12.25 -3.14
CA ALA A 65 13.29 12.26 -4.12
C ALA A 65 12.00 12.81 -3.51
N ASP A 66 11.05 13.20 -4.37
CA ASP A 66 9.72 13.62 -3.93
C ASP A 66 8.91 12.43 -3.39
N ALA A 67 9.11 11.25 -3.98
CA ALA A 67 8.57 9.96 -3.54
C ALA A 67 9.49 8.81 -3.96
N ILE A 68 9.31 7.66 -3.30
CA ILE A 68 9.94 6.38 -3.66
C ILE A 68 8.86 5.49 -4.28
N PHE A 69 9.12 4.93 -5.46
CA PHE A 69 8.29 3.90 -6.06
C PHE A 69 9.09 2.59 -6.09
N LEU A 70 8.50 1.53 -5.53
CA LEU A 70 9.13 0.23 -5.40
C LEU A 70 8.26 -0.85 -6.05
N GLY A 71 8.85 -1.73 -6.86
CA GLY A 71 8.17 -2.85 -7.50
C GLY A 71 7.91 -3.98 -6.50
N ALA A 72 8.85 -4.89 -6.33
CA ALA A 72 8.80 -5.91 -5.29
C ALA A 72 10.21 -6.29 -4.86
N ILE A 73 10.42 -6.76 -3.63
CA ILE A 73 11.73 -7.21 -3.17
C ILE A 73 11.60 -8.58 -2.51
N GLY A 74 12.59 -9.43 -2.76
CA GLY A 74 12.76 -10.74 -2.14
C GLY A 74 12.82 -11.84 -3.19
N LEU A 75 13.69 -12.83 -2.98
CA LEU A 75 13.70 -14.08 -3.73
C LEU A 75 13.90 -15.20 -2.72
N PRO A 76 12.96 -16.17 -2.57
CA PRO A 76 13.02 -17.16 -1.50
C PRO A 76 14.31 -17.99 -1.45
N SER A 77 14.98 -18.14 -2.60
CA SER A 77 16.26 -18.85 -2.75
C SER A 77 17.49 -18.03 -2.35
N ILE A 78 17.34 -16.73 -2.08
CA ILE A 78 18.41 -15.81 -1.73
C ILE A 78 18.11 -15.21 -0.36
N ARG A 79 18.90 -15.62 0.63
CA ARG A 79 18.72 -15.27 2.04
C ARG A 79 20.05 -14.92 2.67
N HIS A 80 20.00 -14.20 3.78
CA HIS A 80 21.15 -14.08 4.67
C HIS A 80 21.52 -15.46 5.26
N ALA A 81 22.75 -15.59 5.78
CA ALA A 81 23.23 -16.85 6.36
C ALA A 81 22.37 -17.36 7.54
N ASN A 82 21.67 -16.45 8.23
CA ASN A 82 20.73 -16.75 9.32
C ASN A 82 19.31 -17.11 8.83
N GLY A 83 19.09 -17.25 7.52
CA GLY A 83 17.80 -17.62 6.92
C GLY A 83 16.81 -16.45 6.70
N THR A 84 17.14 -15.25 7.18
CA THR A 84 16.28 -14.06 6.98
C THR A 84 16.34 -13.55 5.54
N GLU A 85 15.25 -12.93 5.10
CA GLU A 85 15.12 -12.38 3.74
C GLU A 85 15.90 -11.09 3.57
N ILE A 86 16.23 -10.79 2.31
CA ILE A 86 16.81 -9.51 1.91
C ILE A 86 15.67 -8.48 1.87
N SER A 87 15.65 -7.53 2.81
CA SER A 87 14.50 -6.63 2.99
C SER A 87 14.90 -5.16 3.27
N PRO A 88 15.68 -4.50 2.38
CA PRO A 88 16.08 -3.10 2.55
C PRO A 88 14.88 -2.14 2.66
N HIS A 89 13.73 -2.49 2.07
CA HIS A 89 12.52 -1.68 2.16
C HIS A 89 12.01 -1.50 3.60
N LEU A 90 12.20 -2.47 4.49
CA LEU A 90 11.88 -2.29 5.92
C LEU A 90 12.80 -1.25 6.56
N ARG A 91 14.08 -1.23 6.18
CA ARG A 91 15.04 -0.22 6.63
C ARG A 91 14.70 1.17 6.09
N LEU A 92 14.22 1.30 4.85
CA LEU A 92 13.70 2.57 4.31
C LEU A 92 12.51 3.09 5.13
N ARG A 93 11.57 2.21 5.52
CA ARG A 93 10.42 2.59 6.37
C ARG A 93 10.87 3.19 7.70
N ASP A 94 11.78 2.51 8.40
CA ASP A 94 12.33 2.98 9.68
C ASP A 94 13.16 4.27 9.52
N ARG A 95 14.05 4.31 8.52
CA ARG A 95 14.94 5.45 8.24
C ARG A 95 14.17 6.74 7.95
N PHE A 96 13.07 6.66 7.22
CA PHE A 96 12.26 7.83 6.84
C PHE A 96 11.02 8.04 7.71
N GLY A 97 10.83 7.22 8.75
CA GLY A 97 9.67 7.32 9.63
C GLY A 97 8.35 7.19 8.87
N LEU A 98 8.26 6.22 7.96
CA LEU A 98 7.07 5.96 7.14
C LEU A 98 5.99 5.24 7.95
N TYR A 99 5.43 5.93 8.94
CA TYR A 99 4.57 5.31 9.97
C TYR A 99 3.17 4.94 9.48
N ALA A 100 2.63 5.59 8.45
CA ALA A 100 1.26 5.40 7.98
C ALA A 100 1.22 4.53 6.72
N GLY A 101 0.99 3.21 6.90
CA GLY A 101 0.79 2.25 5.83
C GLY A 101 -0.66 2.20 5.36
N VAL A 102 -0.97 2.93 4.29
CA VAL A 102 -2.30 2.98 3.67
C VAL A 102 -2.48 1.78 2.74
N ARG A 103 -3.58 1.04 2.91
CA ARG A 103 -3.96 -0.16 2.16
C ARG A 103 -5.45 -0.10 1.78
N PRO A 104 -5.82 0.52 0.65
CA PRO A 104 -7.19 0.50 0.16
C PRO A 104 -7.59 -0.91 -0.26
N VAL A 105 -8.82 -1.31 0.06
CA VAL A 105 -9.42 -2.60 -0.28
C VAL A 105 -10.79 -2.32 -0.87
N LYS A 106 -10.93 -2.52 -2.18
CA LYS A 106 -12.13 -2.21 -2.94
C LYS A 106 -12.55 -3.41 -3.79
N ALA A 107 -13.82 -3.79 -3.71
CA ALA A 107 -14.43 -4.71 -4.65
C ALA A 107 -14.73 -3.99 -5.96
N TYR A 108 -14.33 -4.61 -7.07
CA TYR A 108 -14.58 -4.10 -8.41
C TYR A 108 -15.65 -4.95 -9.11
N PRO A 109 -16.50 -4.36 -9.97
CA PRO A 109 -17.39 -5.15 -10.83
C PRO A 109 -16.62 -6.19 -11.64
N ASN A 110 -17.20 -7.37 -11.84
CA ASN A 110 -16.60 -8.47 -12.60
C ASN A 110 -15.26 -9.03 -12.03
N ALA A 111 -14.78 -8.55 -10.88
CA ALA A 111 -13.71 -9.21 -10.13
C ALA A 111 -14.26 -10.44 -9.37
N PRO A 112 -13.42 -11.45 -9.05
CA PRO A 112 -13.88 -12.63 -8.31
C PRO A 112 -14.44 -12.28 -6.93
N GLN A 113 -15.73 -12.55 -6.74
CA GLN A 113 -16.37 -12.38 -5.44
C GLN A 113 -16.12 -13.63 -4.57
N ARG A 114 -15.40 -13.46 -3.45
CA ARG A 114 -15.08 -14.59 -2.56
C ARG A 114 -16.14 -14.89 -1.50
N LEU A 115 -16.89 -13.87 -1.09
CA LEU A 115 -17.96 -14.01 -0.11
C LEU A 115 -19.30 -14.24 -0.82
N ALA A 116 -20.08 -15.20 -0.31
CA ALA A 116 -21.38 -15.55 -0.90
C ALA A 116 -22.46 -14.46 -0.72
N ASP A 117 -22.29 -13.56 0.25
CA ASP A 117 -23.24 -12.47 0.49
C ASP A 117 -23.15 -11.42 -0.63
N PRO A 118 -24.27 -11.05 -1.28
CA PRO A 118 -24.28 -10.04 -2.35
C PRO A 118 -23.71 -8.67 -1.97
N ARG A 119 -23.73 -8.32 -0.67
CA ARG A 119 -23.12 -7.06 -0.18
C ARG A 119 -21.61 -7.02 -0.33
N ALA A 120 -20.96 -8.15 -0.58
CA ALA A 120 -19.53 -8.22 -0.85
C ALA A 120 -19.11 -7.40 -2.09
N ALA A 121 -20.03 -7.18 -3.04
CA ALA A 121 -19.80 -6.29 -4.18
C ALA A 121 -19.62 -4.81 -3.78
N GLY A 122 -19.97 -4.44 -2.55
CA GLY A 122 -19.82 -3.09 -2.00
C GLY A 122 -18.70 -2.94 -0.97
N ILE A 123 -17.76 -3.89 -0.88
CA ILE A 123 -16.60 -3.75 0.01
C ILE A 123 -15.74 -2.58 -0.49
N ASP A 124 -15.60 -1.56 0.34
CA ASP A 124 -14.70 -0.42 0.13
C ASP A 124 -14.24 0.08 1.49
N LEU A 125 -13.05 -0.34 1.90
CA LEU A 125 -12.44 0.03 3.18
C LEU A 125 -10.96 0.35 3.00
N VAL A 126 -10.36 1.00 3.99
CA VAL A 126 -8.92 1.26 4.04
C VAL A 126 -8.37 0.72 5.35
N ILE A 127 -7.37 -0.16 5.23
CA ILE A 127 -6.54 -0.56 6.37
C ILE A 127 -5.38 0.42 6.47
N LEU A 128 -5.22 1.00 7.65
CA LEU A 128 -4.10 1.83 8.03
C LEU A 128 -3.23 1.06 9.03
N ARG A 129 -2.16 0.49 8.50
CA ARG A 129 -1.12 -0.23 9.23
C ARG A 129 -0.10 0.76 9.80
N GLU A 130 0.24 0.64 11.07
CA GLU A 130 1.45 1.29 11.59
C GLU A 130 2.69 0.58 11.00
N SER A 131 3.61 1.30 10.37
CA SER A 131 4.64 0.67 9.52
C SER A 131 6.09 0.76 10.03
N THR A 132 6.32 1.32 11.23
CA THR A 132 7.68 1.57 11.78
C THR A 132 7.96 0.99 13.15
N GLU A 133 6.91 0.68 13.92
CA GLU A 133 6.96 0.12 15.26
C GLU A 133 6.11 -1.17 15.32
N GLY A 134 5.35 -1.40 16.40
CA GLY A 134 4.63 -2.65 16.62
C GLY A 134 5.57 -3.81 16.85
N LEU A 135 5.17 -5.03 16.46
CA LEU A 135 6.05 -6.20 16.55
C LEU A 135 7.21 -6.15 15.53
N PHE A 136 6.98 -5.49 14.39
CA PHE A 136 7.99 -5.27 13.35
C PHE A 136 9.08 -4.27 13.77
N TYR A 137 8.94 -3.61 14.93
CA TYR A 137 10.07 -2.92 15.55
C TYR A 137 11.31 -3.83 15.61
N SER A 138 11.11 -5.12 15.89
CA SER A 138 12.15 -6.15 15.93
C SER A 138 12.36 -6.90 14.60
N ALA A 139 11.84 -6.40 13.47
CA ALA A 139 12.08 -7.06 12.17
C ALA A 139 13.59 -7.28 11.94
N ALA A 140 13.93 -8.42 11.32
CA ALA A 140 15.32 -8.86 11.16
C ALA A 140 16.24 -7.80 10.53
N ALA A 141 15.71 -7.02 9.59
CA ALA A 141 16.41 -5.91 8.94
C ALA A 141 16.93 -4.83 9.92
N HIS A 142 16.32 -4.73 11.11
CA HIS A 142 16.69 -3.76 12.13
C HIS A 142 17.68 -4.29 13.17
N LYS A 143 17.88 -5.62 13.25
CA LYS A 143 18.81 -6.27 14.19
C LYS A 143 18.56 -5.89 15.66
N ARG A 144 17.29 -5.87 16.09
CA ARG A 144 16.87 -5.46 17.45
C ARG A 144 16.44 -6.61 18.36
N SER A 145 16.25 -7.82 17.83
CA SER A 145 15.88 -9.00 18.61
C SER A 145 17.02 -9.40 19.56
N LEU A 146 16.66 -9.86 20.76
CA LEU A 146 17.62 -10.47 21.68
C LEU A 146 17.77 -11.95 21.32
N VAL A 147 19.00 -12.40 21.07
CA VAL A 147 19.33 -13.80 20.79
C VAL A 147 20.22 -14.31 21.91
N VAL A 148 19.74 -15.32 22.64
CA VAL A 148 20.45 -15.96 23.74
C VAL A 148 20.96 -17.32 23.27
N ASN A 149 22.19 -17.32 22.72
CA ASN A 149 22.81 -18.51 22.12
C ASN A 149 21.86 -19.20 21.12
N ASP A 150 21.73 -20.54 21.21
CA ASP A 150 20.82 -21.38 20.42
C ASP A 150 19.62 -21.87 21.27
N ASP A 151 19.24 -21.12 22.30
CA ASP A 151 18.18 -21.51 23.25
C ASP A 151 16.93 -20.62 23.14
N GLU A 152 17.12 -19.30 22.97
CA GLU A 152 16.02 -18.35 23.00
C GLU A 152 16.21 -17.16 22.05
N VAL A 153 15.13 -16.74 21.38
CA VAL A 153 15.03 -15.47 20.65
C VAL A 153 13.83 -14.68 21.18
N GLN A 154 14.03 -13.40 21.49
CA GLN A 154 12.97 -12.50 21.92
C GLN A 154 12.80 -11.35 20.92
N ASP A 155 11.56 -11.20 20.44
CA ASP A 155 11.11 -10.04 19.70
C ASP A 155 10.30 -9.09 20.58
N VAL A 156 10.43 -7.78 20.31
CA VAL A 156 9.82 -6.73 21.12
C VAL A 156 8.70 -6.06 20.32
N LEU A 157 7.47 -6.15 20.83
CA LEU A 157 6.38 -5.28 20.40
C LEU A 157 6.55 -3.92 21.09
N ARG A 158 6.98 -2.91 20.34
CA ARG A 158 7.17 -1.54 20.85
C ARG A 158 6.08 -0.62 20.31
N ILE A 159 5.49 0.18 21.20
CA ILE A 159 4.55 1.26 20.84
C ILE A 159 5.03 2.54 21.52
N THR A 160 5.21 3.62 20.76
CA THR A 160 5.55 4.94 21.30
C THR A 160 4.43 5.94 21.08
N ARG A 161 4.31 6.88 22.02
CA ARG A 161 3.35 7.99 21.92
C ARG A 161 3.61 8.85 20.69
N LYS A 162 4.87 9.12 20.37
CA LYS A 162 5.29 9.99 19.26
C LYS A 162 4.73 9.49 17.93
N THR A 163 4.94 8.22 17.61
CA THR A 163 4.53 7.62 16.33
C THR A 163 3.03 7.37 16.32
N THR A 164 2.50 6.78 17.38
CA THR A 164 1.07 6.44 17.49
C THR A 164 0.15 7.66 17.43
N THR A 165 0.56 8.80 18.01
CA THR A 165 -0.22 10.05 17.92
C THR A 165 -0.34 10.53 16.47
N LYS A 166 0.76 10.43 15.70
CA LYS A 166 0.76 10.82 14.28
C LYS A 166 -0.10 9.88 13.45
N LEU A 167 0.05 8.57 13.65
CA LEU A 167 -0.77 7.56 12.99
C LEU A 167 -2.27 7.79 13.24
N HIS A 168 -2.67 8.01 14.49
CA HIS A 168 -4.08 8.22 14.82
C HIS A 168 -4.61 9.51 14.19
N ARG A 169 -3.86 10.62 14.26
CA ARG A 169 -4.26 11.86 13.57
C ARG A 169 -4.39 11.66 12.06
N PHE A 170 -3.47 10.92 11.45
CA PHE A 170 -3.55 10.55 10.04
C PHE A 170 -4.83 9.74 9.77
N ALA A 171 -5.14 8.75 10.61
CA ALA A 171 -6.32 7.90 10.49
C ALA A 171 -7.64 8.70 10.57
N PHE A 172 -7.73 9.63 11.52
CA PHE A 172 -8.89 10.50 11.67
C PHE A 172 -9.07 11.44 10.47
N ASN A 173 -7.98 12.03 9.96
CA ASN A 173 -8.02 12.85 8.75
C ASN A 173 -8.41 12.02 7.52
N LEU A 174 -7.91 10.80 7.38
CA LEU A 174 -8.30 9.88 6.31
C LEU A 174 -9.79 9.55 6.37
N ALA A 175 -10.32 9.27 7.57
CA ALA A 175 -11.75 9.03 7.77
C ALA A 175 -12.61 10.25 7.41
N ARG A 176 -12.17 11.48 7.76
CA ARG A 176 -12.82 12.72 7.31
C ARG A 176 -12.82 12.87 5.79
N LYS A 177 -11.66 12.69 5.14
CA LYS A 177 -11.54 12.75 3.67
C LYS A 177 -12.47 11.74 2.97
N ARG A 178 -12.56 10.52 3.50
CA ARG A 178 -13.50 9.51 2.98
C ARG A 178 -14.95 9.95 3.14
N ARG A 179 -15.31 10.55 4.28
CA ARG A 179 -16.65 11.11 4.51
C ARG A 179 -17.00 12.25 3.55
N GLU A 180 -16.06 13.15 3.30
CA GLU A 180 -16.21 14.25 2.33
C GLU A 180 -16.45 13.72 0.90
N ARG A 181 -15.86 12.56 0.58
CA ARG A 181 -16.09 11.83 -0.68
C ARG A 181 -17.35 10.95 -0.67
N GLY A 182 -18.18 11.00 0.38
CA GLY A 182 -19.47 10.32 0.46
C GLY A 182 -19.46 8.93 1.09
N HIS A 183 -18.32 8.47 1.63
CA HIS A 183 -18.22 7.21 2.37
C HIS A 183 -18.68 7.36 3.84
N PRO A 184 -18.86 6.27 4.61
CA PRO A 184 -19.30 6.36 6.00
C PRO A 184 -18.42 7.22 6.90
N GLY A 185 -17.12 7.31 6.64
CA GLY A 185 -16.16 8.07 7.44
C GLY A 185 -15.90 7.48 8.82
N ARG A 186 -16.14 6.18 9.01
CA ARG A 186 -16.05 5.52 10.32
C ARG A 186 -14.63 5.01 10.55
N LEU A 187 -14.00 5.41 11.65
CA LEU A 187 -12.69 4.94 12.06
C LEU A 187 -12.78 3.87 13.15
N THR A 188 -12.26 2.67 12.91
CA THR A 188 -12.22 1.58 13.89
C THR A 188 -10.79 1.35 14.38
N CYS A 189 -10.57 1.46 15.69
CA CYS A 189 -9.31 1.08 16.33
C CYS A 189 -9.29 -0.44 16.52
N VAL A 190 -8.35 -1.13 15.87
CA VAL A 190 -8.19 -2.58 15.96
C VAL A 190 -6.94 -2.90 16.77
N ASP A 191 -7.11 -3.58 17.90
CA ASP A 191 -6.03 -3.85 18.85
C ASP A 191 -6.21 -5.19 19.59
N LYS A 192 -5.44 -5.40 20.66
CA LYS A 192 -5.62 -6.51 21.60
C LYS A 192 -5.39 -6.04 23.04
N ALA A 193 -5.99 -4.90 23.38
CA ALA A 193 -5.84 -4.20 24.66
C ALA A 193 -6.32 -5.02 25.87
N ASN A 194 -7.09 -6.09 25.67
CA ASN A 194 -7.46 -7.03 26.73
C ASN A 194 -6.34 -8.00 27.12
N VAL A 195 -5.26 -8.08 26.33
CA VAL A 195 -4.12 -8.98 26.58
C VAL A 195 -2.82 -8.19 26.77
N PHE A 196 -2.53 -7.23 25.89
CA PHE A 196 -1.22 -6.58 25.86
C PHE A 196 -1.27 -5.13 26.36
N THR A 197 -0.40 -4.80 27.32
CA THR A 197 -0.22 -3.44 27.84
C THR A 197 0.17 -2.44 26.75
N SER A 198 1.01 -2.84 25.78
CA SER A 198 1.37 -2.01 24.62
C SER A 198 0.15 -1.60 23.80
N LEU A 199 -0.82 -2.48 23.66
CA LEU A 199 -2.05 -2.24 22.89
C LEU A 199 -3.13 -1.53 23.70
N ALA A 200 -3.15 -1.71 25.02
CA ALA A 200 -3.90 -0.82 25.90
C ALA A 200 -3.38 0.63 25.81
N PHE A 201 -2.05 0.82 25.73
CA PHE A 201 -1.45 2.13 25.51
C PHE A 201 -1.75 2.71 24.11
N PHE A 202 -1.71 1.86 23.06
CA PHE A 202 -2.13 2.25 21.71
C PHE A 202 -3.58 2.78 21.67
N ARG A 203 -4.50 2.08 22.35
CA ARG A 203 -5.91 2.49 22.49
C ARG A 203 -6.06 3.76 23.33
N GLN A 204 -5.32 3.89 24.42
CA GLN A 204 -5.34 5.12 25.23
C GLN A 204 -5.01 6.35 24.37
N ILE A 205 -3.96 6.28 23.54
CA ILE A 205 -3.58 7.38 22.66
C ILE A 205 -4.66 7.64 21.59
N PHE A 206 -5.32 6.58 21.09
CA PHE A 206 -6.46 6.71 20.17
C PHE A 206 -7.59 7.53 20.80
N ASP A 207 -7.96 7.22 22.04
CA ASP A 207 -9.04 7.91 22.77
C ASP A 207 -8.69 9.37 23.09
N GLU A 208 -7.42 9.65 23.38
CA GLU A 208 -6.94 11.02 23.56
C GLU A 208 -7.06 11.83 22.25
N VAL A 209 -6.57 11.29 21.13
CA VAL A 209 -6.64 11.97 19.81
C VAL A 209 -8.08 12.13 19.34
N LYS A 210 -8.95 11.14 19.59
CA LYS A 210 -10.38 11.17 19.25
C LYS A 210 -11.08 12.43 19.76
N SER A 211 -10.66 12.98 20.91
CA SER A 211 -11.25 14.20 21.48
C SER A 211 -11.12 15.43 20.56
N GLU A 212 -10.18 15.41 19.61
CA GLU A 212 -9.94 16.46 18.62
C GLU A 212 -10.79 16.28 17.34
N PHE A 213 -11.48 15.14 17.19
CA PHE A 213 -12.19 14.71 15.99
C PHE A 213 -13.63 14.27 16.32
N ALA A 214 -14.37 15.13 17.01
CA ALA A 214 -15.73 14.82 17.50
C ALA A 214 -16.75 14.50 16.39
N ASP A 215 -16.49 14.89 15.14
CA ASP A 215 -17.30 14.63 13.97
C ASP A 215 -17.09 13.25 13.35
N VAL A 216 -16.01 12.53 13.70
CA VAL A 216 -15.68 11.22 13.13
C VAL A 216 -16.32 10.09 13.94
N PRO A 217 -17.22 9.27 13.37
CA PRO A 217 -17.75 8.10 14.05
C PRO A 217 -16.63 7.09 14.34
N VAL A 218 -16.53 6.63 15.58
CA VAL A 218 -15.50 5.65 15.97
C VAL A 218 -16.04 4.27 16.33
N GLY A 219 -15.21 3.26 16.12
CA GLY A 219 -15.40 1.89 16.57
C GLY A 219 -14.14 1.33 17.24
N TYR A 220 -14.29 0.20 17.90
CA TYR A 220 -13.18 -0.58 18.45
C TYR A 220 -13.43 -2.04 18.13
N ASN A 221 -12.36 -2.77 17.81
CA ASN A 221 -12.44 -4.21 17.68
C ASN A 221 -11.15 -4.86 18.18
N TYR A 222 -11.24 -6.09 18.66
CA TYR A 222 -10.03 -6.88 18.88
C TYR A 222 -9.61 -7.56 17.58
N VAL A 223 -8.32 -7.74 17.34
CA VAL A 223 -7.79 -8.24 16.05
C VAL A 223 -8.39 -9.59 15.64
N ASP A 224 -8.65 -10.50 16.58
CA ASP A 224 -9.29 -11.78 16.35
C ASP A 224 -10.78 -11.64 15.97
N ALA A 225 -11.50 -10.75 16.66
CA ALA A 225 -12.87 -10.42 16.29
C ALA A 225 -12.93 -9.67 14.93
N GLN A 226 -11.95 -8.83 14.63
CA GLN A 226 -11.85 -8.14 13.35
C GLN A 226 -11.57 -9.11 12.21
N ALA A 227 -10.70 -10.10 12.42
CA ALA A 227 -10.45 -11.16 11.44
C ALA A 227 -11.76 -11.91 11.11
N LEU A 228 -12.55 -12.24 12.14
CA LEU A 228 -13.86 -12.87 11.96
C LEU A 228 -14.86 -11.94 11.25
N ASP A 229 -14.91 -10.66 11.62
CA ASP A 229 -15.85 -9.70 11.06
C ASP A 229 -15.53 -9.33 9.60
N LEU A 230 -14.25 -9.37 9.19
CA LEU A 230 -13.87 -9.22 7.79
C LEU A 230 -14.42 -10.35 6.91
N VAL A 231 -14.67 -11.54 7.47
CA VAL A 231 -15.35 -12.63 6.74
C VAL A 231 -16.87 -12.48 6.80
N ARG A 232 -17.40 -12.11 7.97
CA ARG A 232 -18.86 -12.10 8.21
C ARG A 232 -19.57 -10.87 7.63
N LYS A 233 -18.92 -9.71 7.67
CA LYS A 233 -19.54 -8.39 7.44
C LYS A 233 -18.53 -7.28 7.09
N PRO A 234 -17.61 -7.48 6.13
CA PRO A 234 -16.59 -6.48 5.79
C PRO A 234 -17.17 -5.13 5.33
N TRP A 235 -18.37 -5.13 4.74
CA TRP A 235 -19.09 -3.92 4.29
C TRP A 235 -19.55 -2.98 5.42
N GLU A 236 -19.41 -3.36 6.70
CA GLU A 236 -19.70 -2.47 7.84
C GLU A 236 -18.52 -1.55 8.20
N PHE A 237 -17.34 -1.78 7.63
CA PHE A 237 -16.12 -1.05 7.95
C PHE A 237 -15.76 -0.03 6.87
N ASP A 238 -15.01 0.99 7.27
CA ASP A 238 -14.57 2.07 6.38
C ASP A 238 -13.06 2.35 6.54
N VAL A 239 -12.62 2.83 7.71
CA VAL A 239 -11.17 2.93 8.02
C VAL A 239 -10.85 2.07 9.23
N LEU A 240 -9.81 1.24 9.14
CA LEU A 240 -9.32 0.39 10.22
C LEU A 240 -7.88 0.80 10.55
N VAL A 241 -7.60 1.22 11.79
CA VAL A 241 -6.24 1.56 12.23
C VAL A 241 -5.72 0.55 13.24
N MET A 242 -4.48 0.08 13.05
CA MET A 242 -3.87 -0.96 13.87
C MET A 242 -2.34 -0.92 13.89
N GLU A 243 -1.74 -1.71 14.77
CA GLU A 243 -0.28 -1.90 14.78
C GLU A 243 0.20 -2.74 13.58
N ASN A 244 1.51 -2.80 13.42
CA ASN A 244 2.20 -3.33 12.25
C ASN A 244 1.86 -4.78 11.88
N MET A 245 2.00 -5.74 12.81
CA MET A 245 1.76 -7.16 12.51
C MET A 245 0.28 -7.44 12.24
N PHE A 246 -0.63 -6.82 12.99
CA PHE A 246 -2.07 -6.92 12.73
C PHE A 246 -2.43 -6.34 11.36
N GLY A 247 -1.84 -5.19 11.01
CA GLY A 247 -2.01 -4.55 9.71
C GLY A 247 -1.56 -5.42 8.56
N ASP A 248 -0.40 -6.06 8.71
CA ASP A 248 0.16 -7.03 7.75
C ASP A 248 -0.83 -8.16 7.45
N ILE A 249 -1.28 -8.85 8.51
CA ILE A 249 -2.16 -10.02 8.38
C ILE A 249 -3.54 -9.62 7.85
N LEU A 250 -4.15 -8.57 8.41
CA LEU A 250 -5.51 -8.18 8.04
C LEU A 250 -5.58 -7.51 6.67
N SER A 251 -4.51 -6.83 6.21
CA SER A 251 -4.50 -6.28 4.85
C SER A 251 -4.51 -7.38 3.79
N ASP A 252 -3.76 -8.47 4.01
CA ASP A 252 -3.73 -9.60 3.10
C ASP A 252 -5.06 -10.37 3.12
N LEU A 253 -5.63 -10.58 4.31
CA LEU A 253 -6.97 -11.14 4.45
C LEU A 253 -7.99 -10.31 3.63
N ALA A 254 -7.99 -9.00 3.80
CA ALA A 254 -8.93 -8.10 3.13
C ALA A 254 -8.70 -8.03 1.61
N GLY A 255 -7.45 -8.00 1.15
CA GLY A 255 -7.12 -8.10 -0.28
C GLY A 255 -7.63 -9.40 -0.90
N GLY A 256 -7.52 -10.52 -0.17
CA GLY A 256 -8.10 -11.80 -0.56
C GLY A 256 -9.61 -11.78 -0.75
N LEU A 257 -10.36 -10.93 -0.02
CA LEU A 257 -11.82 -10.85 -0.14
C LEU A 257 -12.30 -10.23 -1.46
N VAL A 258 -11.51 -9.32 -2.04
CA VAL A 258 -11.90 -8.48 -3.19
C VAL A 258 -11.26 -8.91 -4.52
N GLY A 259 -10.56 -10.04 -4.53
CA GLY A 259 -10.05 -10.68 -5.74
C GLY A 259 -8.74 -11.42 -5.50
N GLY A 260 -7.78 -10.74 -4.85
CA GLY A 260 -6.43 -11.24 -4.62
C GLY A 260 -5.41 -10.12 -4.41
N MET A 261 -4.15 -10.52 -4.25
CA MET A 261 -3.05 -9.60 -3.93
C MET A 261 -2.63 -8.72 -5.12
N GLY A 262 -2.99 -9.09 -6.36
CA GLY A 262 -2.76 -8.23 -7.53
C GLY A 262 -3.62 -6.97 -7.58
N MET A 263 -4.51 -6.74 -6.60
CA MET A 263 -5.24 -5.48 -6.41
C MET A 263 -4.81 -4.70 -5.15
N ALA A 264 -3.92 -5.27 -4.34
CA ALA A 264 -3.56 -4.72 -3.05
C ALA A 264 -2.54 -3.58 -3.19
N ALA A 265 -3.04 -2.37 -3.43
CA ALA A 265 -2.23 -1.15 -3.46
C ALA A 265 -1.73 -0.76 -2.06
N CYS A 266 -0.57 -0.10 -2.03
CA CYS A 266 0.12 0.24 -0.79
C CYS A 266 0.90 1.56 -0.91
N GLY A 267 0.74 2.41 0.11
CA GLY A 267 1.60 3.57 0.36
C GLY A 267 2.05 3.61 1.83
N GLU A 268 3.35 3.76 2.06
CA GLU A 268 3.97 3.98 3.37
C GLU A 268 4.33 5.46 3.48
N ILE A 269 3.63 6.20 4.35
CA ILE A 269 3.70 7.66 4.39
C ILE A 269 4.31 8.11 5.72
N GLY A 270 5.33 8.95 5.64
CA GLY A 270 5.91 9.71 6.75
C GLY A 270 5.60 11.19 6.64
N ASP A 271 6.26 12.01 7.46
CA ASP A 271 6.02 13.46 7.46
C ASP A 271 6.55 14.15 6.19
N THR A 272 7.63 13.64 5.60
CA THR A 272 8.32 14.27 4.46
C THR A 272 8.48 13.36 3.26
N THR A 273 8.40 12.05 3.44
CA THR A 273 8.72 11.03 2.43
C THR A 273 7.56 10.03 2.36
N GLY A 274 7.30 9.53 1.14
CA GLY A 274 6.35 8.45 0.90
C GLY A 274 6.98 7.38 0.03
N LEU A 275 6.71 6.11 0.34
CA LEU A 275 7.10 4.95 -0.44
C LEU A 275 5.86 4.20 -0.92
N PHE A 276 5.74 3.97 -2.22
CA PHE A 276 4.59 3.34 -2.86
C PHE A 276 5.00 2.08 -3.58
N GLN A 277 4.26 1.00 -3.35
CA GLN A 277 4.56 -0.33 -3.89
C GLN A 277 3.28 -1.17 -3.94
N PRO A 278 3.18 -2.21 -4.76
CA PRO A 278 2.19 -3.27 -4.51
C PRO A 278 2.45 -3.93 -3.15
N ALA A 279 1.39 -4.43 -2.50
CA ALA A 279 1.52 -5.18 -1.26
C ALA A 279 2.01 -6.62 -1.50
N HIS A 280 1.82 -7.16 -2.71
CA HIS A 280 2.29 -8.50 -3.06
C HIS A 280 3.83 -8.59 -3.10
N GLY A 281 4.35 -9.81 -2.89
CA GLY A 281 5.77 -10.11 -3.05
C GLY A 281 6.21 -10.20 -4.52
N SER A 282 7.39 -10.77 -4.74
CA SER A 282 8.06 -10.83 -6.04
C SER A 282 7.61 -11.96 -6.98
N ALA A 283 6.75 -12.88 -6.52
CA ALA A 283 6.18 -13.99 -7.32
C ALA A 283 7.16 -14.62 -8.33
N PRO A 284 8.30 -15.18 -7.87
CA PRO A 284 9.38 -15.66 -8.74
C PRO A 284 8.95 -16.81 -9.66
N ASP A 285 7.85 -17.49 -9.35
CA ASP A 285 7.25 -18.57 -10.13
C ASP A 285 6.66 -18.11 -11.46
N ILE A 286 6.37 -16.81 -11.63
CA ILE A 286 5.79 -16.24 -12.86
C ILE A 286 6.60 -15.05 -13.43
N MET A 287 7.80 -14.82 -12.89
CA MET A 287 8.70 -13.75 -13.33
C MET A 287 9.03 -13.89 -14.83
N GLY A 288 8.81 -12.82 -15.61
CA GLY A 288 9.10 -12.81 -17.05
C GLY A 288 8.10 -13.58 -17.92
N GLU A 289 7.02 -14.13 -17.34
CA GLU A 289 6.01 -14.90 -18.10
C GLU A 289 4.84 -14.04 -18.60
N ASP A 290 4.81 -12.73 -18.29
CA ASP A 290 3.67 -11.84 -18.61
C ASP A 290 2.35 -12.33 -18.01
N LYS A 291 2.40 -12.93 -16.82
CA LYS A 291 1.21 -13.42 -16.09
C LYS A 291 0.87 -12.59 -14.86
N ALA A 292 1.75 -11.70 -14.45
CA ALA A 292 1.54 -10.87 -13.27
C ALA A 292 0.37 -9.90 -13.49
N ASN A 293 -0.43 -9.68 -12.46
CA ASN A 293 -1.45 -8.64 -12.45
C ASN A 293 -0.79 -7.31 -12.02
N PRO A 294 -0.68 -6.30 -12.91
CA PRO A 294 0.03 -5.06 -12.59
C PRO A 294 -0.81 -4.05 -11.79
N LEU A 295 -2.09 -4.36 -11.54
CA LEU A 295 -3.04 -3.39 -11.00
C LEU A 295 -2.66 -2.88 -9.61
N ALA A 296 -2.12 -3.72 -8.73
CA ALA A 296 -1.62 -3.28 -7.42
C ALA A 296 -0.53 -2.21 -7.56
N ALA A 297 0.45 -2.40 -8.46
CA ALA A 297 1.51 -1.43 -8.68
C ALA A 297 0.98 -0.14 -9.33
N ILE A 298 0.07 -0.25 -10.30
CA ILE A 298 -0.58 0.89 -10.96
C ILE A 298 -1.41 1.72 -9.96
N LEU A 299 -2.21 1.07 -9.11
CA LEU A 299 -3.01 1.73 -8.09
C LEU A 299 -2.11 2.34 -7.00
N SER A 300 -0.98 1.71 -6.67
CA SER A 300 0.04 2.34 -5.80
C SER A 300 0.66 3.59 -6.44
N ALA A 301 0.83 3.62 -7.76
CA ALA A 301 1.27 4.83 -8.46
C ALA A 301 0.20 5.93 -8.42
N ALA A 302 -1.09 5.57 -8.48
CA ALA A 302 -2.18 6.54 -8.25
C ALA A 302 -2.16 7.09 -6.82
N LEU A 303 -1.95 6.24 -5.80
CA LEU A 303 -1.76 6.69 -4.40
C LEU A 303 -0.56 7.64 -4.26
N MET A 304 0.54 7.37 -4.98
CA MET A 304 1.70 8.25 -5.01
C MET A 304 1.37 9.62 -5.60
N LEU A 305 0.60 9.67 -6.68
CA LEU A 305 0.19 10.91 -7.31
C LEU A 305 -0.73 11.75 -6.41
N ASP A 306 -1.67 11.13 -5.69
CA ASP A 306 -2.54 11.80 -4.71
C ASP A 306 -1.71 12.38 -3.55
N TYR A 307 -0.75 11.60 -3.02
CA TYR A 307 0.20 12.09 -2.01
C TYR A 307 1.06 13.25 -2.52
N LEU A 308 1.58 13.16 -3.75
CA LEU A 308 2.39 14.21 -4.35
C LEU A 308 1.57 15.47 -4.67
N ALA A 309 0.28 15.33 -4.97
CA ALA A 309 -0.63 16.46 -5.15
C ALA A 309 -0.68 17.33 -3.89
N GLU A 310 -0.82 16.71 -2.72
CA GLU A 310 -0.80 17.41 -1.43
C GLU A 310 0.60 17.94 -1.09
N LYS A 311 1.62 17.08 -1.21
CA LYS A 311 3.01 17.44 -0.83
C LYS A 311 3.57 18.61 -1.66
N LEU A 312 3.25 18.66 -2.95
CA LEU A 312 3.79 19.65 -3.88
C LEU A 312 2.82 20.80 -4.17
N ASP A 313 1.63 20.80 -3.55
CA ASP A 313 0.54 21.74 -3.84
C ASP A 313 0.18 21.79 -5.34
N LYS A 314 -0.05 20.59 -5.91
CA LYS A 314 -0.31 20.39 -7.34
C LYS A 314 -1.57 19.56 -7.58
N PRO A 315 -2.77 20.19 -7.66
CA PRO A 315 -4.04 19.50 -7.88
C PRO A 315 -4.09 18.66 -9.17
N SER A 316 -3.35 19.05 -10.21
CA SER A 316 -3.21 18.29 -11.47
C SER A 316 -2.67 16.86 -11.29
N LEU A 317 -1.96 16.60 -10.19
CA LEU A 317 -1.49 15.25 -9.84
C LEU A 317 -2.63 14.39 -9.25
N ALA A 318 -3.51 14.98 -8.46
CA ALA A 318 -4.72 14.31 -7.99
C ALA A 318 -5.64 13.98 -9.17
N ASP A 319 -5.76 14.89 -10.14
CA ASP A 319 -6.51 14.64 -11.38
C ASP A 319 -5.93 13.45 -12.17
N ALA A 320 -4.60 13.30 -12.18
CA ALA A 320 -3.96 12.16 -12.82
C ALA A 320 -4.19 10.86 -12.04
N ALA A 321 -4.19 10.89 -10.71
CA ALA A 321 -4.58 9.76 -9.87
C ALA A 321 -6.03 9.33 -10.13
N ASP A 322 -6.95 10.29 -10.21
CA ASP A 322 -8.37 10.07 -10.51
C ASP A 322 -8.57 9.44 -11.90
N LEU A 323 -7.80 9.86 -12.91
CA LEU A 323 -7.83 9.24 -14.24
C LEU A 323 -7.42 7.77 -14.21
N ILE A 324 -6.38 7.43 -13.44
CA ILE A 324 -5.94 6.02 -13.29
C ILE A 324 -7.02 5.20 -12.58
N ASN A 325 -7.53 5.70 -11.44
CA ASN A 325 -8.58 5.02 -10.68
C ASN A 325 -9.85 4.83 -11.52
N GLY A 326 -10.27 5.88 -12.23
CA GLY A 326 -11.43 5.86 -13.11
C GLY A 326 -11.26 4.91 -14.30
N ALA A 327 -10.05 4.78 -14.86
CA ALA A 327 -9.76 3.82 -15.91
C ALA A 327 -9.82 2.37 -15.41
N VAL A 328 -9.35 2.11 -14.19
CA VAL A 328 -9.48 0.78 -13.55
C VAL A 328 -10.96 0.47 -13.29
N ASP A 329 -11.70 1.41 -12.70
CA ASP A 329 -13.15 1.26 -12.45
C ASP A 329 -13.93 0.98 -13.74
N THR A 330 -13.72 1.81 -14.78
CA THR A 330 -14.34 1.66 -16.09
C THR A 330 -13.97 0.32 -16.72
N GLY A 331 -12.69 -0.05 -16.65
CA GLY A 331 -12.20 -1.28 -17.25
C GLY A 331 -12.83 -2.54 -16.65
N PHE A 332 -13.03 -2.55 -15.34
CA PHE A 332 -13.78 -3.61 -14.66
C PHE A 332 -15.29 -3.54 -14.96
N GLN A 333 -15.89 -2.37 -14.91
CA GLN A 333 -17.33 -2.17 -15.19
C GLN A 333 -17.72 -2.61 -16.60
N GLU A 334 -16.90 -2.31 -17.60
CA GLU A 334 -17.10 -2.68 -19.00
C GLU A 334 -16.60 -4.09 -19.33
N ASN A 335 -16.05 -4.82 -18.35
CA ASN A 335 -15.48 -6.16 -18.49
C ASN A 335 -14.36 -6.25 -19.54
N VAL A 336 -13.62 -5.16 -19.72
CA VAL A 336 -12.46 -5.07 -20.63
C VAL A 336 -11.13 -5.28 -19.91
N LEU A 337 -11.11 -5.24 -18.57
CA LEU A 337 -10.01 -5.70 -17.74
C LEU A 337 -10.31 -7.11 -17.21
N ARG A 338 -9.54 -8.10 -17.67
CA ARG A 338 -9.68 -9.51 -17.30
C ARG A 338 -8.32 -10.12 -16.94
N PRO A 339 -7.72 -9.74 -15.80
CA PRO A 339 -6.41 -10.26 -15.40
C PRO A 339 -6.39 -11.79 -15.27
N MET A 340 -5.26 -12.42 -15.63
CA MET A 340 -5.09 -13.88 -15.49
C MET A 340 -5.26 -14.38 -14.04
N GLU A 341 -4.84 -13.60 -13.04
CA GLU A 341 -5.06 -13.91 -11.61
C GLU A 341 -6.54 -14.18 -11.29
N PHE A 342 -7.44 -13.54 -12.03
CA PHE A 342 -8.89 -13.64 -11.85
C PHE A 342 -9.54 -14.68 -12.77
N GLY A 343 -8.74 -15.50 -13.46
CA GLY A 343 -9.20 -16.47 -14.45
C GLY A 343 -9.47 -15.85 -15.83
N GLY A 344 -9.03 -14.61 -16.06
CA GLY A 344 -9.12 -13.94 -17.35
C GLY A 344 -7.97 -14.29 -18.31
N ASP A 345 -7.92 -13.56 -19.42
CA ASP A 345 -7.00 -13.78 -20.55
C ASP A 345 -5.87 -12.75 -20.65
N MET A 346 -5.80 -11.80 -19.70
CA MET A 346 -4.89 -10.66 -19.79
C MET A 346 -3.71 -10.77 -18.82
N GLY A 347 -2.52 -10.83 -19.42
CA GLY A 347 -1.24 -10.67 -18.75
C GLY A 347 -0.88 -9.22 -18.43
N THR A 348 0.32 -9.01 -17.88
CA THR A 348 0.85 -7.69 -17.50
C THR A 348 0.70 -6.67 -18.62
N ARG A 349 1.17 -7.00 -19.83
CA ARG A 349 1.17 -6.10 -20.98
C ARG A 349 -0.24 -5.81 -21.50
N ALA A 350 -1.11 -6.83 -21.53
CA ALA A 350 -2.48 -6.68 -22.00
C ALA A 350 -3.29 -5.76 -21.07
N VAL A 351 -3.18 -5.95 -19.75
CA VAL A 351 -3.80 -5.08 -18.74
C VAL A 351 -3.29 -3.64 -18.90
N THR A 352 -1.97 -3.48 -19.01
CA THR A 352 -1.34 -2.17 -19.19
C THR A 352 -1.88 -1.45 -20.42
N ASN A 353 -1.84 -2.10 -21.60
CA ASN A 353 -2.30 -1.51 -22.85
C ASN A 353 -3.78 -1.13 -22.83
N GLN A 354 -4.62 -1.94 -22.17
CA GLN A 354 -6.03 -1.61 -22.00
C GLN A 354 -6.22 -0.33 -21.17
N LEU A 355 -5.48 -0.18 -20.07
CA LEU A 355 -5.53 1.04 -19.25
C LEU A 355 -5.00 2.26 -20.01
N LEU A 356 -3.92 2.12 -20.78
CA LEU A 356 -3.44 3.20 -21.66
C LEU A 356 -4.51 3.65 -22.65
N THR A 357 -5.28 2.70 -23.21
CA THR A 357 -6.38 2.99 -24.13
C THR A 357 -7.55 3.70 -23.44
N LEU A 358 -7.93 3.25 -22.23
CA LEU A 358 -9.01 3.86 -21.44
C LEU A 358 -8.67 5.29 -21.02
N ILE A 359 -7.43 5.53 -20.57
CA ILE A 359 -6.95 6.88 -20.25
C ILE A 359 -6.90 7.75 -21.52
N GLY A 360 -6.38 7.21 -22.63
CA GLY A 360 -6.31 7.91 -23.92
C GLY A 360 -7.67 8.30 -24.51
N SER A 361 -8.71 7.51 -24.21
CA SER A 361 -10.08 7.75 -24.66
C SER A 361 -10.86 8.67 -23.73
N SER A 362 -10.35 8.95 -22.54
CA SER A 362 -10.95 9.86 -21.57
C SER A 362 -10.73 11.31 -22.02
N THR A 363 -11.50 11.75 -23.01
CA THR A 363 -11.51 13.14 -23.47
C THR A 363 -12.06 14.07 -22.37
N ALA A 364 -11.16 14.80 -21.70
CA ALA A 364 -11.39 16.13 -21.11
C ALA A 364 -12.82 16.42 -20.56
N ILE A 365 -13.40 15.55 -19.71
CA ILE A 365 -14.68 15.79 -19.03
C ILE A 365 -14.50 16.74 -17.82
N ARG A 366 -13.73 17.82 -17.98
CA ARG A 366 -13.58 18.89 -16.97
C ARG A 366 -13.65 20.30 -17.57
N ARG A 367 -14.61 20.52 -18.46
CA ARG A 367 -15.07 21.88 -18.84
C ARG A 367 -16.59 21.98 -18.89
N THR A 368 -17.29 21.58 -17.83
CA THR A 368 -18.65 22.07 -17.50
C THR A 368 -19.04 21.60 -16.10
N ALA A 369 -18.54 22.28 -15.06
CA ALA A 369 -19.14 22.27 -13.72
C ALA A 369 -18.70 23.54 -12.96
N SER A 370 -18.91 24.70 -13.60
CA SER A 370 -18.95 26.00 -12.93
C SER A 370 -19.79 26.96 -13.77
N ALA A 371 -21.08 26.97 -13.48
CA ALA A 371 -21.98 28.10 -13.69
C ALA A 371 -22.85 28.21 -12.44
#